data_AF-A0A831Z1R4-F1
#
_entry.id   AF-A0A831Z1R4-F1
#
_cell.length_a   1.000
_cell.length_b   1.000
_cell.length_c   1.000
_cell.angle_alpha   90.00
_cell.angle_beta   90.00
_cell.angle_gamma   90.00
#
_symmetry.space_group_name_H-M   'P 1'
#
loop_
_entity.id
_entity.type
_entity.pdbx_description
1 polymer ?
#
loop_
_entity_poly.entity_id
_entity_poly.type
_entity_poly.pdbx_seq_one_letter_code
_entity_poly.pdbx_strand_id
1 'polypeptide(L)'
;MMRLVLTALLLVIVLPLESPRVRLTADAGILGEANEHYAQRRFNRALSLYETALRQNPVWFRQNPVLLARMAYAYLHTGNAERAGKLFRRLQHQLPEIQDHLLYLQLQAHLKQTARPRIGWIRQVEQTLAGTPLQYRVDSVLAAYYHQAGKRDSALIFFTKMVAEGKRGSAEELQRVILLADSAGQDIRAAKLAEVFLHRFPFADFAPVAAKYVRRQLKAQPNVARFQRLFRFYLKRKLLEEARALLRAYQTSLLSREMYARYFVQL
;
A
#
# COMPACT_ATOMS: atom_id res chain seq x y z
N MET A 1 -4.56 -24.60 9.50
CA MET A 1 -3.92 -24.11 10.74
C MET A 1 -2.74 -23.13 10.50
N MET A 2 -1.97 -23.24 9.42
CA MET A 2 -0.78 -22.38 9.16
C MET A 2 -1.06 -20.84 9.05
N ARG A 3 -2.28 -20.41 8.70
CA ARG A 3 -2.64 -18.99 8.53
C ARG A 3 -2.75 -18.19 9.84
N LEU A 4 -3.09 -18.83 10.96
CA LEU A 4 -3.24 -18.13 12.25
C LEU A 4 -1.88 -17.82 12.90
N VAL A 5 -0.91 -18.73 12.79
CA VAL A 5 0.44 -18.56 13.34
C VAL A 5 1.19 -17.41 12.64
N LEU A 6 1.06 -17.30 11.30
CA LEU A 6 1.70 -16.24 10.52
C LEU A 6 1.20 -14.84 10.88
N THR A 7 -0.10 -14.72 11.19
CA THR A 7 -0.71 -13.42 11.53
C THR A 7 -0.25 -12.97 12.92
N ALA A 8 -0.15 -13.88 13.89
CA ALA A 8 0.39 -13.60 15.21
C ALA A 8 1.85 -13.14 15.15
N LEU A 9 2.72 -13.80 14.38
CA LEU A 9 4.14 -13.45 14.24
C LEU A 9 4.38 -12.12 13.50
N LEU A 10 3.53 -11.77 12.54
CA LEU A 10 3.55 -10.44 11.90
C LEU A 10 3.14 -9.33 12.85
N LEU A 11 2.15 -9.61 13.72
CA LEU A 11 1.82 -8.72 14.83
C LEU A 11 3.05 -8.53 15.73
N VAL A 12 3.91 -9.53 15.95
CA VAL A 12 5.10 -9.40 16.83
C VAL A 12 6.15 -8.38 16.34
N ILE A 13 6.30 -8.22 15.02
CA ILE A 13 7.25 -7.26 14.44
C ILE A 13 6.68 -5.84 14.41
N VAL A 14 5.35 -5.70 14.32
CA VAL A 14 4.66 -4.41 14.14
C VAL A 14 4.01 -3.88 15.43
N LEU A 15 3.69 -4.75 16.40
CA LEU A 15 3.04 -4.40 17.66
C LEU A 15 3.92 -4.79 18.86
N PRO A 16 3.82 -4.03 19.97
CA PRO A 16 4.47 -4.40 21.22
C PRO A 16 3.84 -5.69 21.74
N LEU A 17 4.61 -6.78 21.77
CA LEU A 17 4.25 -7.95 22.56
C LEU A 17 4.52 -7.63 24.03
N GLU A 18 3.53 -7.90 24.89
CA GLU A 18 3.77 -8.15 26.30
C GLU A 18 4.55 -9.48 26.40
N SER A 19 5.87 -9.38 26.54
CA SER A 19 6.71 -10.55 26.82
C SER A 19 6.43 -11.07 28.24
N PRO A 20 6.44 -12.40 28.46
CA PRO A 20 6.32 -12.98 29.80
C PRO A 20 7.38 -12.37 30.72
N ARG A 21 6.99 -12.03 31.95
CA ARG A 21 7.80 -11.34 32.96
C ARG A 21 9.03 -12.18 33.35
N VAL A 22 10.08 -12.12 32.54
CA VAL A 22 11.43 -12.56 32.91
C VAL A 22 12.01 -11.50 33.86
N ARG A 23 12.54 -11.92 35.00
CA ARG A 23 13.12 -11.04 36.03
C ARG A 23 14.05 -10.01 35.39
N LEU A 24 13.70 -8.74 35.56
CA LEU A 24 14.37 -7.59 34.97
C LEU A 24 15.72 -7.37 35.68
N THR A 25 16.81 -7.80 35.06
CA THR A 25 18.13 -7.18 35.32
C THR A 25 18.10 -5.74 34.76
N ALA A 26 19.01 -4.85 35.18
CA ALA A 26 19.08 -3.46 34.66
C ALA A 26 19.09 -3.39 33.11
N ASP A 27 19.77 -4.39 32.57
CA ASP A 27 19.83 -4.89 31.21
C ASP A 27 18.43 -5.04 30.53
N ALA A 28 17.40 -5.51 31.24
CA ALA A 28 16.05 -5.63 30.70
C ALA A 28 15.32 -4.27 30.62
N GLY A 29 15.77 -3.28 31.40
CA GLY A 29 15.30 -1.90 31.33
C GLY A 29 15.59 -1.24 29.99
N ILE A 30 16.84 -1.36 29.49
CA ILE A 30 17.23 -0.74 28.21
C ILE A 30 16.49 -1.35 27.02
N LEU A 31 16.24 -2.66 27.01
CA LEU A 31 15.42 -3.30 25.97
C LEU A 31 13.93 -2.93 26.07
N GLY A 32 13.41 -2.76 27.29
CA GLY A 32 12.06 -2.26 27.51
C GLY A 32 11.86 -0.88 26.90
N GLU A 33 12.77 0.05 27.21
CA GLU A 33 12.76 1.41 26.66
C GLU A 33 12.94 1.42 25.13
N ALA A 34 13.83 0.58 24.59
CA ALA A 34 14.02 0.43 23.16
C ALA A 34 12.73 -0.02 22.45
N ASN A 35 12.02 -0.99 23.02
CA ASN A 35 10.75 -1.49 22.51
C ASN A 35 9.63 -0.44 22.59
N GLU A 36 9.57 0.34 23.67
CA GLU A 36 8.61 1.42 23.82
C GLU A 36 8.82 2.50 22.73
N HIS A 37 10.06 2.96 22.55
CA HIS A 37 10.39 3.90 21.50
C HIS A 37 10.13 3.34 20.10
N TYR A 38 10.37 2.05 19.88
CA TYR A 38 10.01 1.39 18.63
C TYR A 38 8.50 1.40 18.37
N ALA A 39 7.69 1.07 19.39
CA ALA A 39 6.22 1.09 19.30
C ALA A 39 5.68 2.51 19.03
N GLN A 40 6.33 3.54 19.59
CA GLN A 40 6.03 4.95 19.34
C GLN A 40 6.59 5.46 17.99
N ARG A 41 7.17 4.60 17.15
CA ARG A 41 7.84 4.93 15.88
C ARG A 41 9.00 5.93 16.00
N ARG A 42 9.58 6.06 17.20
CA ARG A 42 10.77 6.89 17.48
C ARG A 42 12.04 6.09 17.13
N PHE A 43 12.18 5.71 15.87
CA PHE A 43 13.16 4.71 15.41
C PHE A 43 14.62 5.08 15.71
N ASN A 44 15.01 6.35 15.65
CA ASN A 44 16.37 6.79 15.99
C ASN A 44 16.72 6.48 17.46
N ARG A 45 15.80 6.75 18.39
CA ARG A 45 16.02 6.48 19.82
C ARG A 45 16.03 4.98 20.11
N ALA A 46 15.05 4.26 19.57
CA ALA A 46 14.98 2.80 19.68
C ALA A 46 16.27 2.14 19.20
N LEU A 47 16.81 2.60 18.07
CA LEU A 47 18.02 2.06 17.49
C LEU A 47 19.25 2.29 18.37
N SER A 48 19.44 3.50 18.92
CA SER A 48 20.54 3.80 19.85
C SER A 48 20.52 2.88 21.09
N LEU A 49 19.33 2.63 21.64
CA LEU A 49 19.15 1.74 22.78
C LEU A 49 19.40 0.27 22.41
N TYR A 50 18.91 -0.20 21.26
CA TYR A 50 19.22 -1.54 20.76
C TYR A 50 20.72 -1.74 20.52
N GLU A 51 21.41 -0.77 19.92
CA GLU A 51 22.86 -0.83 19.71
C GLU A 51 23.64 -0.85 21.03
N THR A 52 23.16 -0.15 22.05
CA THR A 52 23.75 -0.17 23.39
C THR A 52 23.52 -1.52 24.09
N ALA A 53 22.29 -2.03 24.05
CA ALA A 53 21.96 -3.35 24.58
C ALA A 53 22.73 -4.47 23.87
N LEU A 54 22.91 -4.39 22.54
CA LEU A 54 23.68 -5.37 21.77
C LEU A 54 25.16 -5.39 22.16
N ARG A 55 25.75 -4.22 22.46
CA ARG A 55 27.14 -4.10 22.92
C ARG A 55 27.32 -4.64 24.34
N GLN A 56 26.36 -4.38 25.23
CA GLN A 56 26.40 -4.85 26.62
C GLN A 56 26.16 -6.37 26.71
N ASN A 57 25.20 -6.89 25.93
CA ASN A 57 24.80 -8.29 26.01
C ASN A 57 24.45 -8.89 24.63
N PRO A 58 25.46 -9.32 23.84
CA PRO A 58 25.24 -9.88 22.51
C PRO A 58 24.53 -11.24 22.51
N VAL A 59 24.49 -11.95 23.64
CA VAL A 59 23.83 -13.27 23.75
C VAL A 59 22.33 -13.14 23.52
N TRP A 60 21.70 -12.07 23.99
CA TRP A 60 20.26 -11.87 23.82
C TRP A 60 19.82 -11.75 22.38
N PHE A 61 20.58 -11.02 21.55
CA PHE A 61 20.25 -10.88 20.14
C PHE A 61 20.49 -12.18 19.37
N ARG A 62 21.40 -13.05 19.84
CA ARG A 62 21.57 -14.40 19.29
C ARG A 62 20.41 -15.31 19.67
N GLN A 63 19.92 -15.23 20.90
CA GLN A 63 18.81 -16.04 21.41
C GLN A 63 17.44 -15.52 20.96
N ASN A 64 17.34 -14.24 20.59
CA ASN A 64 16.09 -13.60 20.24
C ASN A 64 16.21 -12.84 18.90
N PRO A 65 16.08 -13.55 17.75
CA PRO A 65 16.16 -12.95 16.42
C PRO A 65 15.11 -11.85 16.15
N VAL A 66 14.02 -11.80 16.93
CA VAL A 66 13.01 -10.73 16.83
C VAL A 66 13.60 -9.36 17.18
N LEU A 67 14.53 -9.28 18.14
CA LEU A 67 15.22 -8.03 18.46
C LEU A 67 16.04 -7.53 17.26
N LEU A 68 16.74 -8.43 16.58
CA LEU A 68 17.46 -8.11 15.34
C LEU A 68 16.51 -7.69 14.22
N ALA A 69 15.33 -8.29 14.12
CA ALA A 69 14.32 -7.90 13.13
C ALA A 69 13.78 -6.48 13.38
N ARG A 70 13.48 -6.13 14.64
CA ARG A 70 13.07 -4.77 15.05
C ARG A 70 14.18 -3.75 14.79
N MET A 71 15.43 -4.11 15.12
CA MET A 71 16.60 -3.29 14.84
C MET A 71 16.81 -3.06 13.33
N ALA A 72 16.69 -4.11 12.51
CA ALA A 72 16.75 -4.02 11.05
C ALA A 72 15.65 -3.11 10.47
N TYR A 73 14.44 -3.23 10.98
CA TYR A 73 13.32 -2.37 10.60
C TYR A 73 13.55 -0.91 11.01
N ALA A 74 14.09 -0.67 12.22
CA ALA A 74 14.49 0.67 12.64
C ALA A 74 15.55 1.27 11.70
N TYR A 75 16.61 0.51 11.35
CA TYR A 75 17.59 0.96 10.36
C TYR A 75 16.95 1.32 9.01
N LEU A 76 15.98 0.54 8.54
CA LEU A 76 15.28 0.81 7.28
C LEU A 76 14.54 2.16 7.31
N HIS A 77 13.97 2.55 8.45
CA HIS A 77 13.25 3.81 8.61
C HIS A 77 14.14 5.01 8.93
N THR A 78 15.33 4.79 9.48
CA THR A 78 16.31 5.86 9.76
C THR A 78 17.27 6.13 8.60
N GLY A 79 17.04 5.50 7.43
CA GLY A 79 17.84 5.72 6.21
C GLY A 79 19.09 4.84 6.12
N ASN A 80 19.37 4.01 7.13
CA ASN A 80 20.50 3.08 7.17
C ASN A 80 20.21 1.78 6.41
N ALA A 81 19.82 1.91 5.14
CA ALA A 81 19.29 0.83 4.32
C ALA A 81 20.27 -0.35 4.14
N GLU A 82 21.58 -0.09 4.04
CA GLU A 82 22.59 -1.14 3.91
C GLU A 82 22.63 -2.05 5.15
N ARG A 83 22.64 -1.46 6.36
CA ARG A 83 22.64 -2.22 7.61
C ARG A 83 21.36 -3.03 7.76
N ALA A 84 20.22 -2.44 7.41
CA ALA A 84 18.93 -3.14 7.39
C ALA A 84 18.97 -4.37 6.47
N GLY A 85 19.45 -4.21 5.23
CA GLY A 85 19.55 -5.30 4.26
C GLY A 85 20.44 -6.46 4.74
N LYS A 86 21.60 -6.15 5.35
CA LYS A 86 22.49 -7.17 5.93
C LYS A 86 21.80 -7.97 7.05
N LEU A 87 21.09 -7.29 7.95
CA LEU A 87 20.38 -7.96 9.04
C LEU A 87 19.21 -8.81 8.52
N PHE A 88 18.39 -8.30 7.60
CA PHE A 88 17.30 -9.10 7.03
C PHE A 88 17.81 -10.37 6.33
N ARG A 89 18.98 -10.32 5.67
CA ARG A 89 19.62 -11.50 5.06
C ARG A 89 20.03 -12.54 6.09
N ARG A 90 20.66 -12.10 7.17
CA ARG A 90 21.00 -12.99 8.28
C ARG A 90 19.75 -13.65 8.89
N LEU A 91 18.67 -12.89 9.03
CA LEU A 91 17.44 -13.34 9.67
C LEU A 91 16.65 -14.37 8.85
N GLN A 92 16.81 -14.44 7.53
CA GLN A 92 16.11 -15.41 6.69
C GLN A 92 16.41 -16.86 7.11
N HIS A 93 17.61 -17.14 7.61
CA HIS A 93 17.98 -18.47 8.10
C HIS A 93 17.49 -18.74 9.54
N GLN A 94 17.22 -17.68 10.31
CA GLN A 94 16.84 -17.79 11.72
C GLN A 94 15.33 -17.77 11.93
N LEU A 95 14.57 -17.24 10.97
CA LEU A 95 13.12 -17.04 11.03
C LEU A 95 12.46 -17.47 9.71
N PRO A 96 12.51 -18.77 9.36
CA PRO A 96 11.98 -19.28 8.09
C PRO A 96 10.47 -19.03 7.95
N GLU A 97 9.72 -18.96 9.05
CA GLU A 97 8.27 -18.77 9.06
C GLU A 97 7.82 -17.41 8.50
N ILE A 98 8.72 -16.43 8.48
CA ILE A 98 8.48 -15.07 7.97
C ILE A 98 9.44 -14.71 6.84
N GLN A 99 10.08 -15.70 6.20
CA GLN A 99 11.07 -15.49 5.15
C GLN A 99 10.53 -14.58 4.03
N ASP A 100 9.27 -14.75 3.63
CA ASP A 100 8.61 -13.92 2.61
C ASP A 100 8.61 -12.43 2.97
N HIS A 101 8.32 -12.13 4.24
CA HIS A 101 8.30 -10.76 4.76
C HIS A 101 9.71 -10.18 4.84
N LEU A 102 10.69 -10.99 5.28
CA LEU A 102 12.09 -10.59 5.31
C LEU A 102 12.61 -10.32 3.90
N LEU A 103 12.22 -11.13 2.91
CA LEU A 103 12.57 -10.92 1.50
C LEU A 103 11.96 -9.61 0.96
N TYR A 104 10.70 -9.32 1.29
CA TYR A 104 10.09 -8.04 0.93
C TYR A 104 10.77 -6.85 1.62
N LEU A 105 11.16 -6.97 2.89
CA LEU A 105 11.88 -5.91 3.61
C LEU A 105 13.30 -5.69 3.07
N GLN A 106 13.97 -6.76 2.61
CA GLN A 106 15.22 -6.62 1.85
C GLN A 106 14.98 -5.83 0.57
N LEU A 107 13.93 -6.16 -0.20
CA LEU A 107 13.52 -5.41 -1.39
C LEU A 107 13.42 -3.92 -1.07
N GLN A 108 12.69 -3.56 -0.02
CA GLN A 108 12.57 -2.16 0.43
C GLN A 108 13.93 -1.53 0.79
N ALA A 109 14.80 -2.26 1.50
CA ALA A 109 16.12 -1.76 1.87
C ALA A 109 16.97 -1.44 0.63
N HIS A 110 17.06 -2.35 -0.33
CA HIS A 110 17.85 -2.11 -1.54
C HIS A 110 17.29 -0.99 -2.43
N LEU A 111 15.96 -0.85 -2.52
CA LEU A 111 15.34 0.28 -3.22
C LEU A 111 15.71 1.62 -2.58
N LYS A 112 15.88 1.67 -1.26
CA LYS A 112 16.35 2.88 -0.55
C LYS A 112 17.85 3.11 -0.71
N GLN A 113 18.64 2.03 -0.81
CA GLN A 113 20.10 2.11 -0.93
C GLN A 113 20.55 2.55 -2.33
N THR A 114 19.79 2.20 -3.37
CA THR A 114 20.22 2.38 -4.77
C THR A 114 19.38 3.43 -5.48
N ALA A 115 20.03 4.43 -6.08
CA ALA A 115 19.34 5.43 -6.91
C ALA A 115 18.70 4.80 -8.17
N ARG A 116 19.28 3.70 -8.65
CA ARG A 116 18.79 2.93 -9.81
C ARG A 116 18.73 1.44 -9.44
N PRO A 117 17.60 0.95 -8.93
CA PRO A 117 17.49 -0.44 -8.53
C PRO A 117 17.55 -1.37 -9.76
N ARG A 118 18.16 -2.54 -9.57
CA ARG A 118 18.29 -3.55 -10.61
C ARG A 118 16.96 -4.27 -10.80
N ILE A 119 16.29 -4.05 -11.93
CA ILE A 119 14.99 -4.67 -12.23
C ILE A 119 15.02 -6.20 -12.14
N GLY A 120 16.14 -6.84 -12.55
CA GLY A 120 16.28 -8.30 -12.47
C GLY A 120 16.10 -8.85 -11.05
N TRP A 121 16.55 -8.11 -10.04
CA TRP A 121 16.36 -8.52 -8.65
C TRP A 121 14.93 -8.30 -8.16
N ILE A 122 14.27 -7.21 -8.55
CA ILE A 122 12.84 -6.99 -8.25
C ILE A 122 12.00 -8.14 -8.86
N ARG A 123 12.33 -8.55 -10.10
CA ARG A 123 11.68 -9.67 -10.79
C ARG A 123 11.94 -11.01 -10.13
N GLN A 124 13.15 -11.24 -9.63
CA GLN A 124 13.44 -12.44 -8.83
C GLN A 124 12.57 -12.49 -7.56
N VAL A 125 12.42 -11.35 -6.86
CA VAL A 125 11.56 -11.26 -5.67
C VAL A 125 10.08 -11.47 -6.03
N GLU A 126 9.61 -10.91 -7.15
CA GLU A 126 8.26 -11.14 -7.67
C GLU A 126 7.98 -12.63 -7.91
N GLN A 127 8.90 -13.32 -8.59
CA GLN A 127 8.78 -14.76 -8.86
C GLN A 127 8.78 -15.57 -7.55
N THR A 128 9.67 -15.22 -6.62
CA THR A 128 9.77 -15.91 -5.32
C THR A 128 8.51 -15.72 -4.48
N LEU A 129 7.92 -14.52 -4.50
CA LEU A 129 6.73 -14.18 -3.72
C LEU A 129 5.42 -14.41 -4.50
N ALA A 130 5.47 -15.08 -5.64
CA ALA A 130 4.30 -15.36 -6.45
C ALA A 130 3.27 -16.23 -5.69
N GLY A 131 1.99 -15.86 -5.75
CA GLY A 131 0.89 -16.50 -5.01
C GLY A 131 0.86 -16.17 -3.51
N THR A 132 1.87 -15.50 -2.96
CA THR A 132 1.89 -15.14 -1.54
C THR A 132 1.00 -13.93 -1.26
N PRO A 133 0.57 -13.72 0.00
CA PRO A 133 -0.15 -12.51 0.38
C PRO A 133 0.64 -11.21 0.22
N LEU A 134 1.94 -11.27 -0.09
CA LEU A 134 2.82 -10.13 -0.32
C LEU A 134 3.01 -9.79 -1.80
N GLN A 135 2.54 -10.63 -2.73
CA GLN A 135 2.74 -10.39 -4.17
C GLN A 135 2.27 -9.00 -4.59
N TYR A 136 1.09 -8.55 -4.11
CA TYR A 136 0.58 -7.21 -4.42
C TYR A 136 1.53 -6.07 -4.02
N ARG A 137 2.33 -6.25 -2.96
CA ARG A 137 3.31 -5.23 -2.54
C ARG A 137 4.51 -5.22 -3.48
N VAL A 138 4.91 -6.38 -3.99
CA VAL A 138 5.97 -6.45 -5.01
C VAL A 138 5.47 -5.87 -6.33
N ASP A 139 4.22 -6.15 -6.71
CA ASP A 139 3.59 -5.53 -7.88
C ASP A 139 3.55 -3.99 -7.72
N SER A 140 3.31 -3.46 -6.52
CA SER A 140 3.40 -2.01 -6.21
C SER A 140 4.79 -1.44 -6.47
N VAL A 141 5.83 -2.17 -6.05
CA VAL A 141 7.23 -1.81 -6.31
C VAL A 141 7.53 -1.81 -7.81
N LEU A 142 7.13 -2.85 -8.54
CA LEU A 142 7.33 -2.95 -9.99
C LEU A 142 6.60 -1.82 -10.72
N ALA A 143 5.38 -1.51 -10.32
CA ALA A 143 4.60 -0.44 -10.90
C ALA A 143 5.30 0.93 -10.70
N ALA A 144 5.77 1.21 -9.49
CA ALA A 144 6.54 2.42 -9.19
C ALA A 144 7.85 2.49 -10.00
N TYR A 145 8.57 1.37 -10.11
CA TYR A 145 9.79 1.27 -10.90
C TYR A 145 9.55 1.61 -12.37
N TYR A 146 8.57 0.96 -13.00
CA TYR A 146 8.24 1.20 -14.41
C TYR A 146 7.76 2.64 -14.64
N HIS A 147 7.02 3.20 -13.69
CA HIS A 147 6.58 4.59 -13.78
C HIS A 147 7.75 5.57 -13.76
N GLN A 148 8.69 5.40 -12.81
CA GLN A 148 9.91 6.21 -12.74
C GLN A 148 10.79 6.07 -13.99
N ALA A 149 10.80 4.89 -14.60
CA ALA A 149 11.50 4.62 -15.86
C ALA A 149 10.76 5.16 -17.11
N GLY A 150 9.63 5.86 -16.96
CA GLY A 150 8.83 6.37 -18.08
C GLY A 150 8.02 5.29 -18.83
N LYS A 151 8.08 4.03 -18.40
CA LYS A 151 7.37 2.89 -19.01
C LYS A 151 5.93 2.82 -18.50
N ARG A 152 5.12 3.79 -18.90
CA ARG A 152 3.74 4.02 -18.40
C ARG A 152 2.84 2.79 -18.55
N ASP A 153 2.85 2.13 -19.71
CA ASP A 153 1.99 0.97 -19.97
C ASP A 153 2.33 -0.21 -19.06
N SER A 154 3.63 -0.50 -18.88
CA SER A 154 4.08 -1.54 -17.96
C SER A 154 3.65 -1.24 -16.53
N ALA A 155 3.78 0.01 -16.07
CA ALA A 155 3.35 0.42 -14.74
C ALA A 155 1.83 0.21 -14.56
N LEU A 156 1.02 0.55 -15.56
CA LEU A 156 -0.43 0.37 -15.52
C LEU A 156 -0.85 -1.10 -15.46
N ILE A 157 -0.12 -2.02 -16.10
CA ILE A 157 -0.36 -3.47 -15.99
C ILE A 157 -0.26 -3.90 -14.52
N PHE A 158 0.85 -3.60 -13.84
CA PHE A 158 1.07 -3.98 -12.45
C PHE A 158 0.07 -3.34 -11.50
N PHE A 159 -0.17 -2.04 -11.67
CA PHE A 159 -1.18 -1.36 -10.86
C PHE A 159 -2.58 -1.94 -11.07
N THR A 160 -2.97 -2.27 -12.30
CA THR A 160 -4.28 -2.89 -12.56
C THR A 160 -4.37 -4.25 -11.88
N LYS A 161 -3.31 -5.07 -11.92
CA LYS A 161 -3.25 -6.37 -11.24
C LYS A 161 -3.46 -6.21 -9.73
N MET A 162 -2.78 -5.26 -9.09
CA MET A 162 -2.97 -4.96 -7.66
C MET A 162 -4.42 -4.59 -7.31
N VAL A 163 -5.10 -3.83 -8.17
CA VAL A 163 -6.49 -3.43 -7.93
C VAL A 163 -7.46 -4.59 -8.16
N ALA A 164 -7.22 -5.41 -9.20
CA ALA A 164 -8.03 -6.58 -9.52
C ALA A 164 -7.97 -7.65 -8.41
N GLU A 165 -6.81 -7.83 -7.78
CA GLU A 165 -6.65 -8.69 -6.60
C GLU A 165 -7.35 -8.15 -5.34
N GLY A 166 -7.97 -6.97 -5.44
CA GLY A 166 -9.22 -6.63 -4.76
C GLY A 166 -9.13 -6.31 -3.28
N LYS A 167 -7.98 -6.43 -2.60
CA LYS A 167 -7.99 -6.42 -1.12
C LYS A 167 -7.07 -5.47 -0.37
N ARG A 168 -6.01 -4.87 -0.95
CA ARG A 168 -4.96 -4.30 -0.06
C ARG A 168 -4.22 -3.03 -0.49
N GLY A 169 -4.57 -2.42 -1.63
CA GLY A 169 -3.99 -1.11 -1.97
C GLY A 169 -4.41 -0.02 -0.97
N SER A 170 -3.48 0.84 -0.56
CA SER A 170 -3.77 2.04 0.24
C SER A 170 -4.51 3.10 -0.60
N ALA A 171 -5.01 4.16 0.05
CA ALA A 171 -5.60 5.29 -0.67
C ALA A 171 -4.56 5.94 -1.60
N GLU A 172 -3.35 6.17 -1.10
CA GLU A 172 -2.25 6.79 -1.84
C GLU A 172 -1.83 5.94 -3.05
N GLU A 173 -1.80 4.61 -2.91
CA GLU A 173 -1.48 3.71 -4.01
C GLU A 173 -2.55 3.81 -5.11
N LEU A 174 -3.84 3.69 -4.77
CA LEU A 174 -4.93 3.84 -5.76
C LEU A 174 -4.95 5.22 -6.42
N GLN A 175 -4.71 6.29 -5.65
CA GLN A 175 -4.60 7.64 -6.17
C GLN A 175 -3.52 7.73 -7.26
N ARG A 176 -2.32 7.18 -7.01
CA ARG A 176 -1.23 7.17 -8.00
C ARG A 176 -1.63 6.44 -9.27
N VAL A 177 -2.35 5.31 -9.16
CA VAL A 177 -2.82 4.58 -10.35
C VAL A 177 -3.81 5.41 -11.16
N ILE A 178 -4.77 6.07 -10.50
CA ILE A 178 -5.78 6.90 -11.17
C ILE A 178 -5.10 8.02 -11.96
N LEU A 179 -4.17 8.73 -11.33
CA LEU A 179 -3.42 9.82 -11.96
C LEU A 179 -2.56 9.31 -13.12
N LEU A 180 -1.91 8.16 -12.96
CA LEU A 180 -1.13 7.56 -14.04
C LEU A 180 -2.02 7.19 -15.23
N ALA A 181 -3.18 6.57 -14.99
CA ALA A 181 -4.12 6.18 -16.04
C ALA A 181 -4.64 7.41 -16.80
N ASP A 182 -4.97 8.49 -16.09
CA ASP A 182 -5.39 9.76 -16.69
C ASP A 182 -4.26 10.39 -17.53
N SER A 183 -3.04 10.46 -16.99
CA SER A 183 -1.87 10.98 -17.73
C SER A 183 -1.49 10.17 -18.97
N ALA A 184 -1.95 8.91 -19.05
CA ALA A 184 -1.78 8.03 -20.20
C ALA A 184 -2.96 8.12 -21.19
N GLY A 185 -3.92 9.03 -20.99
CA GLY A 185 -5.11 9.17 -21.83
C GLY A 185 -6.12 8.03 -21.66
N GLN A 186 -5.96 7.17 -20.64
CA GLN A 186 -6.84 6.03 -20.39
C GLN A 186 -8.05 6.46 -19.54
N ASP A 187 -8.81 7.44 -20.00
CA ASP A 187 -9.93 8.09 -19.28
C ASP A 187 -10.94 7.10 -18.69
N ILE A 188 -11.33 6.11 -19.49
CA ILE A 188 -12.29 5.06 -19.09
C ILE A 188 -11.72 4.26 -17.91
N ARG A 189 -10.42 3.96 -17.94
CA ARG A 189 -9.74 3.18 -16.89
C ARG A 189 -9.57 4.02 -15.63
N ALA A 190 -9.15 5.27 -15.77
CA ALA A 190 -9.05 6.22 -14.65
C ALA A 190 -10.40 6.37 -13.93
N ALA A 191 -11.50 6.52 -14.69
CA ALA A 191 -12.84 6.59 -14.11
C ALA A 191 -13.24 5.30 -13.38
N LYS A 192 -12.97 4.11 -13.94
CA LYS A 192 -13.23 2.83 -13.27
C LYS A 192 -12.44 2.70 -11.96
N LEU A 193 -11.16 3.07 -11.97
CA LEU A 193 -10.32 3.07 -10.76
C LEU A 193 -10.81 4.08 -9.72
N ALA A 194 -11.26 5.25 -10.17
CA ALA A 194 -11.86 6.27 -9.30
C ALA A 194 -13.15 5.78 -8.64
N GLU A 195 -13.99 5.01 -9.33
CA GLU A 195 -15.16 4.37 -8.71
C GLU A 195 -14.76 3.42 -7.58
N VAL A 196 -13.73 2.59 -7.79
CA VAL A 196 -13.18 1.70 -6.75
C VAL A 196 -12.64 2.52 -5.57
N PHE A 197 -11.94 3.61 -5.84
CA PHE A 197 -11.42 4.52 -4.81
C PHE A 197 -12.54 5.13 -3.97
N LEU A 198 -13.58 5.71 -4.59
CA LEU A 198 -14.69 6.34 -3.88
C LEU A 198 -15.46 5.34 -3.00
N HIS A 199 -15.55 4.09 -3.44
CA HIS A 199 -16.19 3.04 -2.67
C HIS A 199 -15.38 2.68 -1.41
N ARG A 200 -14.06 2.52 -1.54
CA ARG A 200 -13.16 2.09 -0.45
C ARG A 200 -12.75 3.22 0.49
N PHE A 201 -12.54 4.43 -0.05
CA PHE A 201 -11.96 5.58 0.64
C PHE A 201 -12.80 6.85 0.45
N PRO A 202 -14.10 6.83 0.81
CA PRO A 202 -15.00 7.95 0.54
C PRO A 202 -14.58 9.24 1.25
N PHE A 203 -13.86 9.16 2.36
CA PHE A 203 -13.45 10.31 3.16
C PHE A 203 -11.98 10.73 2.94
N ALA A 204 -11.26 10.08 2.03
CA ALA A 204 -9.90 10.50 1.71
C ALA A 204 -9.88 11.87 0.98
N ASP A 205 -8.81 12.64 1.16
CA ASP A 205 -8.66 13.97 0.56
C ASP A 205 -8.71 13.94 -0.97
N PHE A 206 -8.31 12.82 -1.58
CA PHE A 206 -8.37 12.62 -3.02
C PHE A 206 -9.77 12.29 -3.56
N ALA A 207 -10.75 11.98 -2.69
CA ALA A 207 -12.09 11.57 -3.13
C ALA A 207 -12.84 12.62 -3.98
N PRO A 208 -12.79 13.94 -3.71
CA PRO A 208 -13.39 14.94 -4.59
C PRO A 208 -12.77 14.94 -6.00
N VAL A 209 -11.46 14.68 -6.11
CA VAL A 209 -10.77 14.55 -7.41
C VAL A 209 -11.21 13.27 -8.12
N ALA A 210 -11.25 12.14 -7.41
CA ALA A 210 -11.79 10.88 -7.92
C ALA A 210 -13.23 11.04 -8.46
N ALA A 211 -14.10 11.76 -7.75
CA ALA A 211 -15.46 12.05 -8.18
C ALA A 211 -15.53 12.81 -9.52
N LYS A 212 -14.58 13.71 -9.80
CA LYS A 212 -14.52 14.43 -11.09
C LYS A 212 -14.27 13.49 -12.26
N TYR A 213 -13.43 12.47 -12.10
CA TYR A 213 -13.20 11.44 -13.14
C TYR A 213 -14.47 10.67 -13.48
N VAL A 214 -15.18 10.20 -12.45
CA VAL A 214 -16.44 9.46 -12.63
C VAL A 214 -17.50 10.34 -13.30
N ARG A 215 -17.58 11.62 -12.91
CA ARG A 215 -18.51 12.59 -13.49
C ARG A 215 -18.20 12.89 -14.96
N ARG A 216 -16.92 13.08 -15.32
CA ARG A 216 -16.48 13.26 -16.72
C ARG A 216 -16.95 12.10 -17.58
N GLN A 217 -16.74 10.86 -17.11
CA GLN A 217 -17.18 9.68 -17.82
C GLN A 217 -18.70 9.54 -17.89
N LEU A 218 -19.44 9.90 -16.84
CA LEU A 218 -20.91 9.93 -16.86
C LEU A 218 -21.46 10.91 -17.89
N LYS A 219 -20.82 12.08 -18.07
CA LYS A 219 -21.21 13.05 -19.09
C LYS A 219 -21.01 12.50 -20.50
N ALA A 220 -19.89 11.83 -20.75
CA ALA A 220 -19.59 11.22 -22.05
C ALA A 220 -20.47 9.99 -22.33
N GLN A 221 -20.68 9.15 -21.31
CA GLN A 221 -21.43 7.90 -21.39
C GLN A 221 -22.33 7.74 -20.15
N PRO A 222 -23.56 8.28 -20.21
CA PRO A 222 -24.58 8.08 -19.19
C PRO A 222 -24.76 6.60 -18.84
N ASN A 223 -24.68 6.29 -17.54
CA ASN A 223 -24.85 4.94 -17.00
C ASN A 223 -25.53 5.03 -15.63
N VAL A 224 -26.71 4.41 -15.49
CA VAL A 224 -27.56 4.53 -14.30
C VAL A 224 -26.85 4.00 -13.04
N ALA A 225 -26.20 2.84 -13.13
CA ALA A 225 -25.51 2.24 -11.99
C ALA A 225 -24.35 3.11 -11.48
N ARG A 226 -23.56 3.67 -12.40
CA ARG A 226 -22.47 4.60 -12.07
C ARG A 226 -23.01 5.90 -11.47
N PHE A 227 -24.11 6.44 -12.03
CA PHE A 227 -24.79 7.61 -11.49
C PHE A 227 -25.24 7.36 -10.04
N GLN A 228 -25.95 6.27 -9.78
CA GLN A 228 -26.42 5.90 -8.45
C GLN A 228 -25.27 5.77 -7.44
N ARG A 229 -24.15 5.13 -7.84
CA ARG A 229 -22.96 5.01 -6.98
C ARG A 229 -22.38 6.38 -6.62
N LEU A 230 -22.18 7.26 -7.60
CA LEU A 230 -21.62 8.60 -7.37
C LEU A 230 -22.58 9.48 -6.56
N PHE A 231 -23.88 9.38 -6.83
CA PHE A 231 -24.91 10.10 -6.08
C PHE A 231 -24.93 9.67 -4.60
N ARG A 232 -24.92 8.36 -4.31
CA ARG A 232 -24.80 7.84 -2.94
C ARG A 232 -23.53 8.30 -2.24
N PHE A 233 -22.41 8.39 -2.97
CA PHE A 233 -21.17 8.94 -2.43
C PHE A 233 -21.35 10.38 -1.96
N TYR A 234 -21.95 11.26 -2.79
CA TYR A 234 -22.20 12.64 -2.40
C TYR A 234 -23.12 12.75 -1.18
N LEU A 235 -24.20 11.97 -1.14
CA LEU A 235 -25.09 11.91 0.02
C LEU A 235 -24.35 11.46 1.29
N LYS A 236 -23.53 10.40 1.21
CA LYS A 236 -22.75 9.88 2.35
C LYS A 236 -21.81 10.92 2.94
N ARG A 237 -21.27 11.82 2.10
CA ARG A 237 -20.40 12.93 2.52
C ARG A 237 -21.17 14.21 2.88
N LYS A 238 -22.51 14.20 2.81
CA LYS A 238 -23.37 15.38 3.00
C LYS A 238 -23.08 16.51 1.99
N LEU A 239 -22.64 16.15 0.78
CA LEU A 239 -22.37 17.05 -0.34
C LEU A 239 -23.65 17.24 -1.19
N LEU A 240 -24.64 17.94 -0.62
CA LEU A 240 -26.00 18.01 -1.18
C LEU A 240 -26.06 18.80 -2.49
N GLU A 241 -25.28 19.87 -2.63
CA GLU A 241 -25.26 20.68 -3.84
C GLU A 241 -24.65 19.92 -5.02
N GLU A 242 -23.58 19.16 -4.79
CA GLU A 242 -22.99 18.28 -5.80
C GLU A 242 -23.93 17.15 -6.21
N ALA A 243 -24.69 16.58 -5.26
CA ALA A 243 -25.71 15.58 -5.55
C ALA A 243 -26.82 16.16 -6.43
N ARG A 244 -27.34 17.35 -6.09
CA ARG A 244 -28.36 18.07 -6.88
C ARG A 244 -27.85 18.40 -8.29
N ALA A 245 -26.62 18.92 -8.39
CA ALA A 245 -26.00 19.25 -9.67
C ALA A 245 -25.82 18.00 -10.55
N LEU A 246 -25.40 16.88 -9.95
CA LEU A 246 -25.26 15.60 -10.65
C LEU A 246 -26.61 15.10 -11.18
N LEU A 247 -27.68 15.17 -10.37
CA LEU A 247 -29.03 14.74 -10.78
C LEU A 247 -29.53 15.55 -11.98
N ARG A 248 -29.45 16.88 -11.92
CA ARG A 248 -29.86 17.76 -13.01
C ARG A 248 -29.10 17.46 -14.30
N ALA A 249 -27.76 17.38 -14.22
CA ALA A 249 -26.93 17.06 -15.38
C ALA A 249 -27.28 15.70 -16.00
N TYR A 250 -27.59 14.70 -15.17
CA TYR A 250 -27.98 13.38 -15.65
C TYR A 250 -29.35 13.40 -16.34
N GLN A 251 -30.35 14.08 -15.78
CA GLN A 251 -31.68 14.23 -16.40
C GLN A 251 -31.60 14.90 -17.78
N THR A 252 -30.83 15.99 -17.92
CA THR A 252 -30.62 16.66 -19.21
C THR A 252 -30.00 15.72 -20.26
N SER A 253 -29.06 14.88 -19.84
CA SER A 253 -28.41 13.91 -20.74
C SER A 253 -29.35 12.80 -21.24
N LEU A 254 -30.36 12.42 -20.45
CA LEU A 254 -31.35 11.42 -20.85
C LEU A 254 -32.38 12.00 -21.83
N LEU A 255 -32.90 13.20 -21.54
CA LEU A 255 -33.89 13.88 -22.40
C LEU A 255 -33.35 14.12 -23.81
N SER A 256 -32.09 14.56 -23.93
CA SER A 256 -31.46 14.75 -25.24
C SER A 256 -31.41 13.46 -26.06
N ARG A 257 -31.10 12.32 -25.43
CA ARG A 257 -31.04 11.01 -26.10
C ARG A 257 -32.41 10.51 -26.55
N GLU A 258 -33.43 10.68 -25.70
CA GLU A 258 -34.81 10.31 -26.08
C GLU A 258 -35.30 11.14 -27.26
N MET A 259 -34.97 12.43 -27.32
CA MET A 259 -35.28 13.25 -28.50
C MET A 259 -34.56 12.74 -29.75
N TYR A 260 -33.25 12.49 -29.69
CA TYR A 260 -32.52 11.93 -30.84
C TYR A 260 -33.10 10.59 -31.31
N ALA A 261 -33.47 9.70 -30.39
CA ALA A 261 -34.08 8.42 -30.75
C ALA A 261 -35.44 8.57 -31.46
N ARG A 262 -36.26 9.56 -31.06
CA ARG A 262 -37.55 9.83 -31.70
C ARG A 262 -37.40 10.40 -33.12
N TYR A 263 -36.44 11.31 -33.33
CA TYR A 263 -36.22 11.92 -34.64
C TYR A 263 -35.53 10.99 -35.65
N PHE A 264 -34.66 10.08 -35.21
CA PHE A 264 -33.97 9.14 -36.11
C PHE A 264 -34.79 7.92 -36.52
N VAL A 265 -35.90 7.62 -35.85
CA VAL A 265 -36.82 6.52 -36.25
C VAL A 265 -37.79 6.97 -37.35
N GLN A 266 -37.84 8.27 -37.67
CA GLN A 266 -38.72 8.85 -38.69
C GLN A 266 -38.01 9.15 -40.03
N LEU A 267 -36.73 8.80 -40.17
CA LEU A 267 -35.93 8.87 -41.40
C LEU A 267 -35.64 7.46 -41.91
#